data_AF-A0A382B857-F1
#
_entry.id   AF-A0A382B857-F1
#
_cell.length_a   1.000
_cell.length_b   1.000
_cell.length_c   1.000
_cell.angle_alpha   90.00
_cell.angle_beta   90.00
_cell.angle_gamma   90.00
#
_symmetry.space_group_name_H-M   'P 1'
#
loop_
_entity.id
_entity.type
_entity.pdbx_description
1 polymer ?
#
loop_
_entity_poly.entity_id
_entity_poly.type
_entity_poly.pdbx_seq_one_letter_code
_entity_poly.pdbx_strand_id
1 'polypeptide(L)'
;MIKASLELVMPRFKKALAPLVKVCAPRRLMVSLICFVLVITCIPKLTSAQEGPPKRIPAAFMSYLGADWLERPGRIGEEQPDEMLAAMGLRDGDIVADIGAGSGFHTRRMARLVAPTGQ
;
A
#
# COMPACT_ATOMS: atom_id res chain seq x y z
N MET A 1 19.17 -66.63 8.62
CA MET A 1 18.14 -65.86 7.89
C MET A 1 17.01 -65.34 8.80
N ILE A 2 17.29 -65.08 10.09
CA ILE A 2 16.31 -64.63 11.10
C ILE A 2 16.73 -63.26 11.71
N LYS A 3 17.85 -62.68 11.23
CA LYS A 3 18.49 -61.48 11.79
C LYS A 3 18.19 -60.18 11.01
N ALA A 4 17.31 -60.21 10.01
CA ALA A 4 17.08 -59.08 9.10
C ALA A 4 15.70 -58.39 9.26
N SER A 5 14.74 -58.97 10.00
CA SER A 5 13.37 -58.40 10.08
C SER A 5 12.98 -57.81 11.43
N LEU A 6 13.77 -57.96 12.50
CA LEU A 6 13.45 -57.35 13.81
C LEU A 6 14.18 -56.02 14.10
N GLU A 7 15.25 -55.69 13.37
CA GLU A 7 16.01 -54.43 13.52
C GLU A 7 15.36 -53.23 12.80
N LEU A 8 14.33 -53.46 11.97
CA LEU A 8 13.71 -52.41 11.15
C LEU A 8 12.58 -51.63 11.86
N VAL A 9 12.13 -52.07 13.04
CA VAL A 9 10.93 -51.52 13.69
C VAL A 9 11.22 -50.63 14.91
N MET A 10 12.44 -50.61 15.47
CA MET A 10 12.69 -49.93 16.76
C MET A 10 13.91 -48.98 16.93
N PRO A 11 14.53 -48.35 15.90
CA PRO A 11 15.51 -47.28 16.14
C PRO A 11 14.94 -45.86 16.02
N ARG A 12 13.72 -45.66 15.51
CA ARG A 12 13.15 -44.32 15.27
C ARG A 12 12.45 -43.67 16.48
N PHE A 13 12.02 -44.44 17.48
CA PHE A 13 11.30 -43.87 18.62
C PHE A 13 12.19 -43.23 19.70
N LYS A 14 13.47 -43.64 19.79
CA LYS A 14 14.38 -43.12 20.84
C LYS A 14 15.02 -41.76 20.50
N LYS A 15 14.89 -41.27 19.26
CA LYS A 15 15.44 -39.95 18.84
C LYS A 15 14.45 -38.78 18.94
N ALA A 16 13.15 -39.05 19.14
CA ALA A 16 12.12 -38.01 19.15
C ALA A 16 11.86 -37.39 20.54
N LEU A 17 12.36 -38.00 21.62
CA LEU A 17 12.10 -37.56 22.99
C LEU A 17 13.38 -37.20 23.76
N ALA A 18 14.30 -36.49 23.11
CA ALA A 18 15.53 -35.98 23.73
C ALA A 18 15.63 -34.44 23.84
N PRO A 19 14.90 -33.59 23.08
CA PRO A 19 15.10 -32.15 23.22
C PRO A 19 14.26 -31.54 24.35
N LEU A 20 13.42 -32.30 25.05
CA LEU A 20 12.41 -31.71 25.95
C LEU A 20 12.84 -31.50 27.42
N VAL A 21 14.02 -31.96 27.87
CA VAL A 21 14.41 -31.81 29.30
C VAL A 21 15.88 -31.42 29.50
N LYS A 22 16.34 -30.39 28.78
CA LYS A 22 17.63 -29.73 29.11
C LYS A 22 17.49 -28.22 29.25
N VAL A 23 16.55 -27.82 30.10
CA VAL A 23 16.45 -26.45 30.63
C VAL A 23 17.29 -26.39 31.91
N CYS A 24 18.58 -26.05 31.80
CA CYS A 24 19.43 -25.82 32.97
C CYS A 24 20.37 -24.64 32.72
N ALA A 25 19.84 -23.44 32.93
CA ALA A 25 20.58 -22.31 33.49
C ALA A 25 19.54 -21.31 34.05
N PRO A 26 19.45 -21.10 35.37
CA PRO A 26 18.40 -20.25 35.97
C PRO A 26 18.47 -18.81 35.45
N ARG A 27 19.68 -18.33 35.11
CA ARG A 27 19.92 -17.02 34.54
C ARG A 27 19.40 -16.87 33.09
N ARG A 28 19.41 -17.94 32.29
CA ARG A 28 18.91 -17.91 30.89
C ARG A 28 17.39 -18.00 30.82
N LEU A 29 16.77 -18.80 31.71
CA LEU A 29 15.32 -18.86 31.83
C LEU A 29 14.74 -17.55 32.36
N MET A 30 15.39 -16.94 33.37
CA MET A 30 14.96 -15.63 33.89
C MET A 30 15.13 -14.51 32.86
N VAL A 31 16.24 -14.46 32.11
CA VAL A 31 16.42 -13.48 31.01
C VAL A 31 15.37 -13.70 29.92
N SER A 32 15.07 -14.94 29.56
CA SER A 32 14.02 -15.26 28.59
C SER A 32 12.63 -14.84 29.08
N LEU A 33 12.31 -15.07 30.36
CA LEU A 33 11.03 -14.68 30.96
C LEU A 33 10.91 -13.15 31.04
N ILE A 34 11.99 -12.45 31.43
CA ILE A 34 12.05 -10.99 31.47
C ILE A 34 11.90 -10.41 30.06
N CYS A 35 12.58 -10.96 29.05
CA CYS A 35 12.40 -10.55 27.66
C CYS A 35 10.97 -10.80 27.19
N PHE A 36 10.35 -11.93 27.56
CA PHE A 36 8.97 -12.23 27.18
C PHE A 36 7.98 -11.27 27.84
N VAL A 37 8.17 -10.94 29.12
CA VAL A 37 7.36 -9.95 29.85
C VAL A 37 7.59 -8.54 29.31
N LEU A 38 8.81 -8.17 28.94
CA LEU A 38 9.15 -6.87 28.34
C LEU A 38 8.52 -6.73 26.94
N VAL A 39 8.51 -7.81 26.15
CA VAL A 39 7.83 -7.85 24.86
C VAL A 39 6.32 -7.73 25.06
N ILE A 40 5.71 -8.51 25.97
CA ILE A 40 4.27 -8.46 26.25
C ILE A 40 3.81 -7.08 26.75
N THR A 41 4.57 -6.45 27.65
CA THR A 41 4.24 -5.11 28.18
C THR A 41 4.46 -3.98 27.16
N CYS A 42 5.27 -4.20 26.12
CA CYS A 42 5.44 -3.26 25.00
C CYS A 42 4.35 -3.38 23.91
N ILE A 43 3.68 -4.53 23.76
CA ILE A 43 2.61 -4.72 22.75
C ILE A 43 1.46 -3.70 22.86
N PRO A 44 0.91 -3.35 24.04
CA PRO A 44 -0.22 -2.42 24.10
C PRO A 44 0.13 -1.00 23.62
N LYS A 45 1.42 -0.62 23.56
CA LYS A 45 1.83 0.68 23.00
C LYS A 45 1.85 0.71 21.48
N LEU A 46 1.81 -0.42 20.78
CA LEU A 46 1.78 -0.46 19.32
C LEU A 46 0.36 -0.23 18.77
N THR A 47 -0.66 -0.58 19.54
CA THR A 47 -2.07 -0.45 19.11
C THR A 47 -2.59 0.99 19.11
N SER A 48 -1.99 1.93 19.87
CA SER A 48 -2.49 3.32 19.93
C SER A 48 -1.98 4.23 18.80
N ALA A 49 -1.16 3.73 17.87
CA ALA A 49 -0.59 4.53 16.79
C ALA A 49 -1.43 4.54 15.50
N GLN A 50 -2.55 3.80 15.46
CA GLN A 50 -3.48 3.83 14.34
C GLN A 50 -4.75 4.59 14.72
N GLU A 51 -4.64 5.91 14.87
CA GLU A 51 -5.83 6.76 14.72
C GLU A 51 -6.29 6.68 13.26
N GLY A 52 -7.58 6.39 13.06
CA GLY A 52 -8.17 6.34 11.72
C GLY A 52 -8.02 7.69 11.00
N PRO A 53 -8.12 7.71 9.66
CA PRO A 53 -8.07 8.96 8.92
C PRO A 53 -9.11 9.95 9.47
N PRO A 54 -8.79 11.25 9.56
CA PRO A 54 -9.73 12.24 10.06
C PRO A 54 -11.00 12.20 9.21
N LYS A 55 -12.15 12.46 9.84
CA LYS A 55 -13.43 12.56 9.15
C LYS A 55 -13.34 13.64 8.07
N ARG A 56 -13.44 13.23 6.80
CA ARG A 56 -13.42 14.17 5.66
C ARG A 56 -14.78 14.86 5.56
N ILE A 57 -14.78 16.19 5.48
CA ILE A 57 -15.96 17.00 5.17
C ILE A 57 -15.80 17.46 3.72
N PRO A 58 -16.72 17.12 2.81
CA PRO A 58 -16.67 17.64 1.44
C PRO A 58 -16.69 19.17 1.44
N ALA A 59 -15.83 19.78 0.64
CA ALA A 59 -15.89 21.23 0.39
C ALA A 59 -17.21 21.59 -0.28
N ALA A 60 -17.66 22.83 -0.10
CA ALA A 60 -18.77 23.36 -0.88
C ALA A 60 -18.44 23.31 -2.38
N PHE A 61 -19.43 23.03 -3.22
CA PHE A 61 -19.23 23.01 -4.66
C PHE A 61 -19.05 24.44 -5.21
N MET A 62 -18.25 24.59 -6.26
CA MET A 62 -18.23 25.82 -7.04
C MET A 62 -19.35 25.79 -8.09
N SER A 63 -20.09 26.90 -8.23
CA SER A 63 -21.02 27.07 -9.34
C SER A 63 -20.25 27.33 -10.64
N TYR A 64 -20.91 27.17 -11.79
CA TYR A 64 -20.35 27.52 -13.10
C TYR A 64 -19.91 29.00 -13.18
N LEU A 65 -20.47 29.87 -12.34
CA LEU A 65 -20.08 31.27 -12.23
C LEU A 65 -18.62 31.48 -11.79
N GLY A 66 -17.98 30.46 -11.19
CA GLY A 66 -16.57 30.49 -10.82
C GLY A 66 -15.61 30.02 -11.92
N ALA A 67 -16.09 29.78 -13.15
CA ALA A 67 -15.30 29.16 -14.21
C ALA A 67 -14.00 29.92 -14.56
N ASP A 68 -13.96 31.24 -14.37
CA ASP A 68 -12.77 32.06 -14.63
C ASP A 68 -11.56 31.61 -13.80
N TRP A 69 -11.78 31.05 -12.60
CA TRP A 69 -10.72 30.48 -11.77
C TRP A 69 -10.01 29.28 -12.43
N LEU A 70 -10.73 28.54 -13.29
CA LEU A 70 -10.19 27.39 -14.04
C LEU A 70 -9.27 27.83 -15.18
N GLU A 71 -9.31 29.10 -15.59
CA GLU A 71 -8.44 29.69 -16.62
C GLU A 71 -7.45 30.71 -16.02
N ARG A 72 -7.31 30.76 -14.69
CA ARG A 72 -6.50 31.78 -14.00
C ARG A 72 -5.04 31.80 -14.50
N PRO A 73 -4.37 32.97 -14.54
CA PRO A 73 -3.02 33.10 -15.09
C PRO A 73 -1.97 32.17 -14.44
N GLY A 74 -2.05 31.95 -13.13
CA GLY A 74 -1.09 31.13 -12.39
C GLY A 74 -1.19 29.62 -12.67
N ARG A 75 -2.29 29.14 -13.26
CA ARG A 75 -2.56 27.69 -13.41
C ARG A 75 -1.47 26.96 -14.19
N ILE A 76 -0.96 27.56 -15.28
CA ILE A 76 0.05 26.89 -16.12
C ILE A 76 1.32 26.62 -15.30
N GLY A 77 1.77 27.59 -14.49
CA GLY A 77 2.96 27.44 -13.65
C GLY A 77 2.74 26.55 -12.43
N GLU A 78 1.57 26.65 -11.80
CA GLU A 78 1.24 25.90 -10.58
C GLU A 78 0.90 24.43 -10.85
N GLU A 79 0.19 24.14 -11.94
CA GLU A 79 -0.39 22.83 -12.22
C GLU A 79 0.28 22.11 -13.40
N GLN A 80 1.18 22.76 -14.14
CA GLN A 80 1.99 22.19 -15.23
C GLN A 80 1.17 21.28 -16.18
N PRO A 81 0.07 21.78 -16.76
CA PRO A 81 -0.87 20.95 -17.51
C PRO A 81 -0.26 20.32 -18.76
N ASP A 82 0.76 20.95 -19.34
CA ASP A 82 1.43 20.43 -20.54
C ASP A 82 2.28 19.19 -20.19
N GLU A 83 2.93 19.17 -19.03
CA GLU A 83 3.68 18.00 -18.54
C GLU A 83 2.74 16.85 -18.19
N MET A 84 1.61 17.15 -17.53
CA MET A 84 0.54 16.19 -17.27
C MET A 84 0.04 15.55 -18.58
N LEU A 85 -0.23 16.37 -19.61
CA LEU A 85 -0.69 15.88 -20.91
C LEU A 85 0.36 15.03 -21.62
N ALA A 86 1.63 15.42 -21.57
CA ALA A 86 2.73 14.65 -22.14
C ALA A 86 2.87 13.27 -21.47
N ALA A 87 2.71 13.22 -20.14
CA ALA A 87 2.77 11.97 -19.38
C ALA A 87 1.62 11.00 -19.70
N MET A 88 0.47 11.50 -20.16
CA MET A 88 -0.65 10.66 -20.60
C MET A 88 -0.39 9.96 -21.93
N GLY A 89 0.55 10.45 -22.75
CA GLY A 89 0.94 9.80 -24.00
C GLY A 89 -0.17 9.71 -25.05
N LEU A 90 -1.06 10.71 -25.08
CA LEU A 90 -2.17 10.79 -26.04
C LEU A 90 -1.66 10.90 -27.48
N ARG A 91 -2.34 10.24 -28.41
CA ARG A 91 -2.00 10.19 -29.83
C ARG A 91 -3.23 10.42 -30.69
N ASP A 92 -3.00 10.76 -31.96
CA ASP A 92 -4.04 10.77 -32.98
C ASP A 92 -4.85 9.46 -32.96
N GLY A 93 -6.17 9.59 -32.97
CA GLY A 93 -7.11 8.46 -32.99
C GLY A 93 -7.54 7.96 -31.62
N ASP A 94 -6.91 8.41 -30.53
CA ASP A 94 -7.35 8.06 -29.18
C ASP A 94 -8.74 8.66 -28.88
N ILE A 95 -9.57 7.91 -28.15
CA ILE A 95 -10.90 8.35 -27.68
C ILE A 95 -10.79 8.76 -26.22
N VAL A 96 -11.10 10.01 -25.88
CA VAL A 96 -10.83 10.60 -24.57
C VAL A 96 -12.09 11.24 -23.98
N ALA A 97 -12.36 10.96 -22.70
CA ALA A 97 -13.43 11.60 -21.96
C ALA A 97 -12.86 12.53 -20.85
N ASP A 98 -13.23 13.81 -20.90
CA ASP A 98 -12.90 14.80 -19.86
C ASP A 98 -14.05 14.92 -18.85
N ILE A 99 -13.98 14.13 -17.78
CA ILE A 99 -15.03 14.10 -16.76
C ILE A 99 -14.87 15.30 -15.81
N GLY A 100 -15.84 16.21 -15.83
CA GLY A 100 -15.76 17.46 -15.08
C GLY A 100 -14.95 18.54 -15.79
N ALA A 101 -15.05 18.59 -17.13
CA ALA A 101 -14.33 19.51 -18.02
C ALA A 101 -14.34 21.01 -17.61
N GLY A 102 -15.34 21.45 -16.83
CA GLY A 102 -15.44 22.82 -16.34
C GLY A 102 -15.47 23.82 -17.50
N SER A 103 -14.51 24.75 -17.55
CA SER A 103 -14.36 25.70 -18.66
C SER A 103 -13.93 25.02 -19.98
N GLY A 104 -13.54 23.75 -19.97
CA GLY A 104 -12.96 23.00 -21.09
C GLY A 104 -11.44 23.17 -21.24
N PHE A 105 -10.75 23.65 -20.19
CA PHE A 105 -9.31 23.95 -20.21
C PHE A 105 -8.49 22.76 -20.73
N HIS A 106 -8.75 21.56 -20.21
CA HIS A 106 -8.06 20.34 -20.62
C HIS A 106 -8.67 19.74 -21.89
N THR A 107 -10.00 19.74 -22.02
CA THR A 107 -10.71 19.25 -23.22
C THR A 107 -10.11 19.81 -24.50
N ARG A 108 -9.93 21.13 -24.59
CA ARG A 108 -9.37 21.80 -25.79
C ARG A 108 -7.91 21.45 -26.08
N ARG A 109 -7.15 21.06 -25.06
CA ARG A 109 -5.75 20.66 -25.22
C ARG A 109 -5.67 19.21 -25.69
N MET A 110 -6.41 18.32 -25.03
CA MET A 110 -6.51 16.90 -25.42
C MET A 110 -7.05 16.75 -26.84
N ALA A 111 -8.08 17.51 -27.21
CA ALA A 111 -8.64 17.47 -28.56
C ALA A 111 -7.61 17.74 -29.67
N ARG A 112 -6.61 18.60 -29.42
CA ARG A 112 -5.52 18.85 -30.40
C ARG A 112 -4.52 17.71 -30.47
N LEU A 113 -4.31 16.99 -29.37
CA LEU A 113 -3.38 15.87 -29.28
C LEU A 113 -3.92 14.61 -29.94
N VAL A 114 -5.25 14.41 -29.89
CA VAL A 114 -5.91 13.23 -30.47
C VAL A 114 -6.46 13.45 -31.88
N ALA A 115 -6.41 14.68 -32.39
CA ALA A 115 -6.77 14.99 -33.77
C ALA A 115 -5.73 14.45 -34.79
N PRO A 116 -6.14 14.22 -36.06
CA PRO A 116 -7.47 14.49 -36.64
C PRO A 116 -8.52 13.39 -36.48
N THR A 117 -8.16 12.17 -36.05
CA THR A 117 -9.07 11.01 -36.06
C THR A 117 -9.66 10.63 -34.71
N GLY A 118 -9.12 11.18 -33.61
CA GLY A 118 -9.58 10.93 -32.25
C GLY A 118 -10.92 11.59 -31.92
N GLN A 119 -11.51 11.17 -30.80
CA GLN A 119 -12.86 11.57 -30.35
C GLN A 119 -12.87 12.02 -28.89
#